data_AF-A0A3Q0CQI6-F1
#
_entry.id   AF-A0A3Q0CQI6-F1
#
_cell.length_a   1.000
_cell.length_b   1.000
_cell.length_c   1.000
_cell.angle_alpha   90.00
_cell.angle_beta   90.00
_cell.angle_gamma   90.00
#
_symmetry.space_group_name_H-M   'P 1'
#
loop_
_entity.id
_entity.type
_entity.pdbx_description
1 polymer ?
#
loop_
_entity_poly.entity_id
_entity_poly.type
_entity_poly.pdbx_seq_one_letter_code
_entity_poly.pdbx_strand_id
1 'polypeptide(L)'
;MLSRMLDLRALLLIGLVGKPVIGFSLMSFIAPPDPDPCQSNPCEHGGDCIIRGDTFHCNCPAPFSGSRCQNAQNKCKDNPCVQGECLITQKPPYYRCACKYPYTGPDCSKVLPACKPNPCQNGGVCSRHRRRSRFSCACPDHYRGRFCEIGPDDCYVGDGHSYRGKVSRTVTQNPCLHWNSHLLLQENYNMFMEDAETHGIAEHNFCRNPDGDHKPWCFVKVNSEKVKWEYCDVSVCPAPDTPDPAGSLLEPAVELPGFNSCGKTEIAEHTVKRIYGGFKSTAGKHPWQVSLQTSLPLTTSMPQGHFCGGALIHPCWVLTAAHCTDISTRHLKVVLGDQDLKKTESHEQTFRVEKILKYSQYLEKDEIPHNDIGKYPPSLLWVLS
;
A
#
# COMPACT_ATOMS: atom_id res chain seq x y z
N MET A 1 31.55 -45.48 -41.24
CA MET A 1 30.59 -44.78 -42.13
C MET A 1 30.85 -43.29 -41.94
N LEU A 2 31.63 -42.64 -42.81
CA LEU A 2 31.18 -42.03 -44.09
C LEU A 2 29.93 -41.16 -43.86
N SER A 3 29.85 -39.89 -44.27
CA SER A 3 30.50 -39.18 -45.38
C SER A 3 30.27 -37.67 -45.15
N ARG A 4 31.28 -36.79 -45.31
CA ARG A 4 31.64 -36.01 -46.52
C ARG A 4 30.67 -34.84 -46.80
N MET A 5 31.13 -33.58 -46.70
CA MET A 5 31.94 -32.77 -47.64
C MET A 5 31.07 -31.88 -48.52
N LEU A 6 31.37 -30.57 -48.53
CA LEU A 6 31.70 -29.72 -49.69
C LEU A 6 31.68 -28.25 -49.17
N ASP A 7 32.82 -27.57 -49.00
CA ASP A 7 33.63 -26.83 -50.01
C ASP A 7 32.82 -25.75 -50.77
N LEU A 8 33.29 -24.55 -51.12
CA LEU A 8 34.50 -23.74 -50.89
C LEU A 8 34.29 -22.39 -51.65
N ARG A 9 35.09 -21.35 -51.31
CA ARG A 9 35.51 -20.15 -52.09
C ARG A 9 34.69 -18.85 -51.89
N ALA A 10 35.24 -17.81 -51.27
CA ALA A 10 36.42 -16.97 -51.59
C ALA A 10 36.13 -15.89 -52.64
N LEU A 11 36.27 -14.62 -52.24
CA LEU A 11 36.92 -13.59 -53.05
C LEU A 11 37.30 -12.38 -52.18
N LEU A 12 38.60 -12.32 -51.90
CA LEU A 12 39.35 -11.18 -51.40
C LEU A 12 39.69 -10.30 -52.62
N LEU A 13 39.40 -9.00 -52.58
CA LEU A 13 39.99 -8.02 -53.49
C LEU A 13 40.50 -6.83 -52.68
N ILE A 14 41.82 -6.71 -52.68
CA ILE A 14 42.59 -5.57 -52.18
C ILE A 14 42.52 -4.46 -53.24
N GLY A 15 42.20 -3.25 -52.80
CA GLY A 15 42.39 -2.03 -53.58
C GLY A 15 42.82 -0.89 -52.65
N LEU A 16 44.12 -0.62 -52.59
CA LEU A 16 44.65 0.63 -52.04
C LEU A 16 44.51 1.72 -53.10
N VAL A 17 44.02 2.91 -52.69
CA VAL A 17 44.54 4.27 -52.98
C VAL A 17 43.42 5.28 -52.69
N GLY A 18 43.67 6.25 -51.80
CA GLY A 18 42.86 7.47 -51.69
C GLY A 18 42.67 7.97 -50.26
N LYS A 19 43.46 8.98 -49.87
CA LYS A 19 43.37 9.71 -48.59
C LYS A 19 41.96 10.28 -48.36
N PRO A 20 41.43 10.25 -47.12
CA PRO A 20 40.46 11.24 -46.66
C PRO A 20 41.13 12.15 -45.61
N VAL A 21 41.18 13.44 -45.92
CA VAL A 21 41.24 14.49 -44.91
C VAL A 21 39.80 14.65 -44.43
N ILE A 22 39.49 14.15 -43.24
CA ILE A 22 38.24 14.48 -42.54
C ILE A 22 38.65 14.94 -41.15
N GLY A 23 38.45 16.24 -40.91
CA GLY A 23 38.70 16.88 -39.64
C GLY A 23 37.88 16.22 -38.53
N PHE A 24 38.56 15.82 -37.47
CA PHE A 24 37.93 15.56 -36.19
C PHE A 24 37.38 16.88 -35.67
N SER A 25 36.10 17.12 -35.93
CA SER A 25 35.33 18.11 -35.19
C SER A 25 35.33 17.65 -33.72
N LEU A 26 35.98 18.42 -32.85
CA LEU A 26 35.78 18.36 -31.40
C LEU A 26 34.30 18.69 -31.15
N MET A 27 33.44 17.66 -31.21
CA MET A 27 32.16 17.70 -30.54
C MET A 27 32.49 17.80 -29.05
N SER A 28 32.38 19.03 -28.53
CA SER A 28 32.33 19.30 -27.11
C SER A 28 31.36 18.30 -26.49
N PHE A 29 31.88 17.36 -25.69
CA PHE A 29 31.08 16.63 -24.73
C PHE A 29 30.58 17.68 -23.74
N ILE A 30 29.43 18.27 -24.04
CA ILE A 30 28.63 18.96 -23.04
C ILE A 30 28.35 17.86 -22.02
N ALA A 31 29.04 17.92 -20.88
CA ALA A 31 28.74 17.05 -19.75
C ALA A 31 27.22 17.12 -19.54
N PRO A 32 26.54 15.97 -19.39
CA PRO A 32 25.13 15.98 -19.06
C PRO A 32 24.93 16.91 -17.86
N PRO A 33 23.90 17.76 -17.85
CA PRO A 33 23.66 18.69 -16.74
C PRO A 33 23.72 17.91 -15.43
N ASP A 34 24.48 18.44 -14.46
CA ASP A 34 24.67 17.78 -13.17
C ASP A 34 23.31 17.31 -12.64
N PRO A 35 23.20 16.04 -12.20
CA PRO A 35 21.92 15.46 -11.83
C PRO A 35 21.30 16.30 -10.71
N ASP A 36 20.09 16.81 -10.95
CA ASP A 36 19.37 17.62 -9.97
C ASP A 36 19.26 16.85 -8.64
N PRO A 37 19.93 17.31 -7.57
CA PRO A 37 19.98 16.57 -6.31
C PRO A 37 18.62 16.53 -5.61
N CYS A 38 17.67 17.38 -6.02
CA CYS A 38 16.30 17.38 -5.53
C CYS A 38 15.36 16.46 -6.33
N GLN A 39 15.78 15.92 -7.48
CA GLN A 39 14.93 15.08 -8.34
C GLN A 39 14.38 13.83 -7.61
N SER A 40 15.13 13.31 -6.63
CA SER A 40 14.73 12.15 -5.82
C SER A 40 13.88 12.52 -4.58
N ASN A 41 13.51 13.80 -4.42
CA ASN A 41 12.85 14.36 -3.24
C ASN A 41 13.50 13.90 -1.93
N PRO A 42 14.78 14.23 -1.69
CA PRO A 42 15.54 13.70 -0.55
C PRO A 42 15.04 14.19 0.82
N CYS A 43 14.14 15.17 0.87
CA CYS A 43 13.54 15.71 2.08
C CYS A 43 12.29 14.93 2.48
N GLU A 44 12.22 14.49 3.73
CA GLU A 44 11.10 13.76 4.32
C GLU A 44 10.06 14.71 4.94
N HIS A 45 8.90 14.16 5.32
CA HIS A 45 7.84 14.86 6.06
C HIS A 45 7.41 16.22 5.49
N GLY A 46 7.45 16.37 4.16
CA GLY A 46 7.06 17.61 3.47
C GLY A 46 8.11 18.73 3.54
N GLY A 47 9.39 18.40 3.73
CA GLY A 47 10.48 19.36 3.59
C GLY A 47 10.65 19.88 2.17
N ASP A 48 10.89 21.19 2.02
CA ASP A 48 11.17 21.80 0.72
C ASP A 48 12.64 21.57 0.34
N CYS A 49 12.89 20.92 -0.80
CA CYS A 49 14.24 20.69 -1.29
C CYS A 49 14.75 21.92 -2.06
N ILE A 50 15.92 22.43 -1.66
CA ILE A 50 16.57 23.59 -2.25
C ILE A 50 17.95 23.17 -2.75
N ILE A 51 18.20 23.34 -4.04
CA ILE A 51 19.51 23.05 -4.66
C ILE A 51 20.56 24.04 -4.15
N ARG A 52 21.74 23.53 -3.76
CA ARG A 52 22.90 24.28 -3.28
C ARG A 52 24.16 23.76 -3.98
N GLY A 53 24.47 24.32 -5.15
CA GLY A 53 25.53 23.79 -6.02
C GLY A 53 25.21 22.36 -6.45
N ASP A 54 26.16 21.45 -6.27
CA ASP A 54 26.00 20.01 -6.58
C ASP A 54 25.34 19.21 -5.44
N THR A 55 24.80 19.91 -4.43
CA THR A 55 24.17 19.31 -3.24
C THR A 55 22.77 19.86 -3.02
N PHE A 56 22.04 19.30 -2.06
CA PHE A 56 20.72 19.79 -1.67
C PHE A 56 20.70 20.23 -0.20
N HIS A 57 19.76 21.10 0.13
CA HIS A 57 19.40 21.49 1.48
C HIS A 57 17.89 21.37 1.67
N CYS A 58 17.45 20.77 2.77
CA CYS A 58 16.03 20.64 3.09
C CYS A 58 15.60 21.73 4.06
N ASN A 59 14.63 22.55 3.65
CA ASN A 59 13.93 23.44 4.57
C ASN A 59 12.81 22.65 5.27
N CYS A 60 12.97 22.41 6.56
CA CYS A 60 12.07 21.52 7.30
C CYS A 60 10.88 22.27 7.88
N PRO A 61 9.63 21.85 7.57
CA PRO A 61 8.47 22.36 8.28
C PRO A 61 8.54 21.91 9.74
N ALA A 62 8.11 22.77 10.65
CA ALA A 62 7.93 22.35 12.04
C ALA A 62 6.82 21.28 12.13
N PRO A 63 6.97 20.25 13.00
CA PRO A 63 7.99 20.08 14.03
C PRO A 63 9.22 19.29 13.57
N PHE A 64 9.48 19.12 12.29
CA PHE A 64 10.57 18.28 11.80
C PHE A 64 11.93 18.99 11.82
N SER A 65 13.00 18.20 11.76
CA SER A 65 14.39 18.65 11.84
C SER A 65 15.36 17.60 11.26
N GLY A 66 16.63 17.96 11.13
CA GLY A 66 17.66 17.12 10.51
C GLY A 66 17.97 17.56 9.07
N SER A 67 19.02 16.99 8.49
CA SER A 67 19.48 17.33 7.14
C SER A 67 18.48 16.97 6.05
N ARG A 68 17.58 16.00 6.32
CA ARG A 68 16.50 15.55 5.44
C ARG A 68 15.13 15.69 6.08
N CYS A 69 14.99 16.43 7.18
CA CYS A 69 13.73 16.55 7.92
C CYS A 69 13.21 15.23 8.50
N GLN A 70 14.09 14.26 8.71
CA GLN A 70 13.76 12.91 9.18
C GLN A 70 13.37 12.87 10.68
N ASN A 71 13.77 13.88 11.47
CA ASN A 71 13.59 13.87 12.92
C ASN A 71 12.40 14.73 13.34
N ALA A 72 11.34 14.12 13.84
CA ALA A 72 10.27 14.85 14.52
C ALA A 72 10.74 15.36 15.89
N GLN A 73 10.64 16.67 16.14
CA GLN A 73 11.06 17.27 17.40
C GLN A 73 10.09 16.92 18.53
N ASN A 74 10.62 16.49 19.67
CA ASN A 74 9.85 16.24 20.87
C ASN A 74 9.36 17.55 21.51
N LYS A 75 8.15 18.00 21.14
CA LYS A 75 7.44 19.14 21.78
C LYS A 75 6.82 18.80 23.14
N CYS A 76 6.96 17.56 23.60
CA CYS A 76 6.42 17.04 24.86
C CYS A 76 7.48 16.93 25.99
N LYS A 77 8.69 17.49 25.81
CA LYS A 77 9.82 17.32 26.74
C LYS A 77 9.51 17.70 28.19
N ASP A 78 8.70 18.74 28.39
CA ASP A 78 8.31 19.22 29.73
C ASP A 78 7.03 18.56 30.27
N ASN A 79 6.51 17.55 29.56
CA ASN A 79 5.26 16.85 29.81
C ASN A 79 4.08 17.78 30.21
N PRO A 80 3.52 18.53 29.26
CA PRO A 80 2.46 19.51 29.52
C PRO A 80 1.12 18.88 29.96
N CYS A 81 1.00 17.55 29.93
CA CYS A 81 -0.26 16.84 30.18
C CYS A 81 -0.30 16.27 31.61
N VAL A 82 -1.21 16.77 32.44
CA VAL A 82 -1.31 16.38 33.86
C VAL A 82 -1.90 14.98 34.01
N GLN A 83 -3.04 14.71 33.36
CA GLN A 83 -3.77 13.43 33.41
C GLN A 83 -4.03 12.89 32.00
N GLY A 84 -2.98 12.76 31.22
CA GLY A 84 -3.05 12.29 29.84
C GLY A 84 -1.70 11.95 29.27
N GLU A 85 -1.69 11.63 27.97
CA GLU A 85 -0.48 11.40 27.21
C GLU A 85 -0.21 12.60 26.30
N CYS A 86 1.05 13.06 26.26
CA CYS A 86 1.45 14.10 25.33
C CYS A 86 1.75 13.47 23.96
N LEU A 87 1.01 13.91 22.95
CA LEU A 87 1.07 13.45 21.58
C LEU A 87 1.63 14.54 20.67
N ILE A 88 2.52 14.17 19.77
CA ILE A 88 3.07 15.08 18.77
C ILE A 88 2.08 15.16 17.59
N THR A 89 1.87 16.36 17.06
CA THR A 89 0.93 16.61 15.95
C THR A 89 1.63 17.40 14.84
N GLN A 90 1.09 17.33 13.63
CA GLN A 90 1.63 18.06 12.47
C GLN A 90 1.13 19.51 12.39
N LYS A 91 0.22 19.94 13.28
CA LYS A 91 -0.37 21.28 13.29
C LYS A 91 0.06 22.06 14.54
N PRO A 92 0.35 23.38 14.44
CA PRO A 92 0.62 24.21 15.60
C PRO A 92 -0.44 24.03 16.70
N PRO A 93 -0.06 23.92 17.99
CA PRO A 93 1.28 24.08 18.58
C PRO A 93 2.20 22.86 18.47
N TYR A 94 1.90 21.90 17.58
CA TYR A 94 2.64 20.68 17.27
C TYR A 94 2.67 19.63 18.40
N TYR A 95 1.80 19.82 19.38
CA TYR A 95 1.48 18.81 20.36
C TYR A 95 0.02 18.96 20.80
N ARG A 96 -0.54 17.90 21.38
CA ARG A 96 -1.80 17.94 22.12
C ARG A 96 -1.79 16.88 23.22
N CYS A 97 -2.61 17.10 24.25
CA CYS A 97 -2.81 16.09 25.28
C CYS A 97 -3.98 15.15 24.93
N ALA A 98 -3.72 13.85 24.88
CA ALA A 98 -4.75 12.82 24.92
C ALA A 98 -5.15 12.55 26.36
N CYS A 99 -6.22 13.20 26.80
CA CYS A 99 -6.67 13.11 28.18
C CYS A 99 -7.24 11.74 28.51
N LYS A 100 -6.83 11.20 29.66
CA LYS A 100 -7.43 10.00 30.22
C LYS A 100 -8.82 10.38 30.72
N TYR A 101 -9.88 9.88 30.09
CA TYR A 101 -11.23 10.14 30.57
C TYR A 101 -11.38 9.76 32.07
N PRO A 102 -12.02 10.60 32.91
CA PRO A 102 -12.85 11.77 32.55
C PRO A 102 -12.13 13.13 32.56
N TYR A 103 -10.80 13.14 32.50
CA TYR A 103 -10.06 14.40 32.40
C TYR A 103 -10.21 15.03 31.01
N THR A 104 -10.18 16.36 30.95
CA THR A 104 -10.38 17.17 29.75
C THR A 104 -9.63 18.49 29.84
N GLY A 105 -9.69 19.28 28.77
CA GLY A 105 -8.94 20.52 28.62
C GLY A 105 -7.61 20.32 27.90
N PRO A 106 -6.91 21.41 27.55
CA PRO A 106 -5.68 21.36 26.76
C PRO A 106 -4.52 20.65 27.49
N ASP A 107 -4.50 20.67 28.83
CA ASP A 107 -3.50 20.08 29.72
C ASP A 107 -4.04 18.88 30.53
N CYS A 108 -5.31 18.49 30.29
CA CYS A 108 -6.02 17.46 31.05
C CYS A 108 -6.14 17.74 32.56
N SER A 109 -6.13 18.99 33.00
CA SER A 109 -6.29 19.36 34.42
C SER A 109 -7.74 19.33 34.90
N LYS A 110 -8.71 19.48 33.99
CA LYS A 110 -10.14 19.57 34.34
C LYS A 110 -10.77 18.19 34.39
N VAL A 111 -11.59 17.93 35.40
CA VAL A 111 -12.30 16.64 35.55
C VAL A 111 -13.79 16.80 35.24
N LEU A 112 -14.28 16.02 34.27
CA LEU A 112 -15.70 15.95 33.98
C LEU A 112 -16.42 14.98 34.92
N PRO A 113 -17.74 15.14 35.13
CA PRO A 113 -18.55 14.09 35.72
C PRO A 113 -18.54 12.86 34.80
N ALA A 114 -17.80 11.82 35.21
CA ALA A 114 -17.55 10.59 34.44
C ALA A 114 -18.73 9.82 33.82
N CYS A 115 -19.99 10.18 34.08
CA CYS A 115 -21.16 9.58 33.40
C CYS A 115 -22.14 10.64 32.87
N LYS A 116 -21.73 11.92 32.77
CA LYS A 116 -22.55 13.00 32.22
C LYS A 116 -21.70 13.88 31.30
N PRO A 117 -21.87 13.77 29.96
CA PRO A 117 -22.72 12.79 29.26
C PRO A 117 -22.22 11.34 29.44
N ASN A 118 -23.07 10.35 29.13
CA ASN A 118 -22.70 8.93 29.18
C ASN A 118 -21.56 8.65 28.19
N PRO A 119 -20.36 8.22 28.65
CA PRO A 119 -19.23 7.96 27.77
C PRO A 119 -19.27 6.57 27.12
N CYS A 120 -20.14 5.67 27.58
CA CYS A 120 -20.24 4.31 27.08
C CYS A 120 -20.95 4.32 25.72
N GLN A 121 -20.31 3.74 24.71
CA GLN A 121 -20.80 3.60 23.34
C GLN A 121 -21.75 2.39 23.21
N ASN A 122 -22.37 2.26 22.03
CA ASN A 122 -23.17 1.09 21.63
C ASN A 122 -24.26 0.69 22.64
N GLY A 123 -24.88 1.67 23.32
CA GLY A 123 -25.94 1.43 24.30
C GLY A 123 -25.45 1.04 25.70
N GLY A 124 -24.15 1.12 25.98
CA GLY A 124 -23.60 0.81 27.30
C GLY A 124 -24.09 1.73 28.42
N VAL A 125 -24.21 1.18 29.62
CA VAL A 125 -24.69 1.89 30.81
C VAL A 125 -23.51 2.32 31.69
N CYS A 126 -23.38 3.61 31.94
CA CYS A 126 -22.31 4.14 32.80
C CYS A 126 -22.68 4.11 34.28
N SER A 127 -21.79 3.54 35.08
CA SER A 127 -21.87 3.51 36.55
C SER A 127 -20.74 4.33 37.16
N ARG A 128 -21.08 5.29 38.04
CA ARG A 128 -20.11 6.10 38.78
C ARG A 128 -19.64 5.34 40.02
N HIS A 129 -18.36 5.44 40.34
CA HIS A 129 -17.80 4.94 41.60
C HIS A 129 -17.68 6.07 42.64
N ARG A 130 -17.37 5.72 43.90
CA ARG A 130 -17.23 6.69 45.01
C ARG A 130 -16.27 7.85 44.71
N ARG A 131 -15.20 7.60 43.93
CA ARG A 131 -14.27 8.65 43.48
C ARG A 131 -14.78 9.26 42.17
N ARG A 132 -14.87 10.59 42.10
CA ARG A 132 -15.45 11.33 40.94
C ARG A 132 -14.85 10.95 39.58
N SER A 133 -13.58 10.54 39.54
CA SER A 133 -12.83 10.17 38.33
C SER A 133 -12.92 8.69 37.94
N ARG A 134 -13.55 7.83 38.75
CA ARG A 134 -13.72 6.41 38.46
C ARG A 134 -15.13 6.13 37.95
N PHE A 135 -15.22 5.39 36.85
CA PHE A 135 -16.46 4.92 36.24
C PHE A 135 -16.23 3.53 35.62
N SER A 136 -17.32 2.84 35.33
CA SER A 136 -17.34 1.60 34.56
C SER A 136 -18.51 1.63 33.59
N CYS A 137 -18.29 1.07 32.39
CA CYS A 137 -19.33 0.82 31.43
C CYS A 137 -19.79 -0.64 31.55
N ALA A 138 -21.08 -0.84 31.75
CA ALA A 138 -21.71 -2.14 31.53
C ALA A 138 -22.05 -2.21 30.04
N CYS A 139 -21.36 -3.08 29.30
CA CYS A 139 -21.54 -3.23 27.87
C CYS A 139 -22.69 -4.19 27.56
N PRO A 140 -23.49 -3.91 26.52
CA PRO A 140 -24.45 -4.88 26.00
C PRO A 140 -23.75 -6.11 25.45
N ASP A 141 -24.51 -7.18 25.26
CA ASP A 141 -23.97 -8.45 24.77
C ASP A 141 -23.16 -8.26 23.47
N HIS A 142 -22.03 -8.97 23.41
CA HIS A 142 -21.05 -8.93 22.32
C HIS A 142 -20.25 -7.63 22.13
N TYR A 143 -20.48 -6.60 22.96
CA TYR A 143 -19.63 -5.42 23.01
C TYR A 143 -18.64 -5.50 24.17
N ARG A 144 -17.43 -4.99 23.95
CA ARG A 144 -16.36 -4.94 24.95
C ARG A 144 -15.54 -3.65 24.82
N GLY A 145 -14.52 -3.52 25.66
CA GLY A 145 -13.69 -2.33 25.75
C GLY A 145 -14.08 -1.43 26.92
N ARG A 146 -13.30 -0.38 27.16
CA ARG A 146 -13.50 0.49 28.33
C ARG A 146 -14.76 1.34 28.20
N PHE A 147 -15.14 1.63 26.97
CA PHE A 147 -16.29 2.42 26.58
C PHE A 147 -17.26 1.62 25.71
N CYS A 148 -17.19 0.28 25.72
CA CYS A 148 -18.01 -0.60 24.87
C CYS A 148 -17.83 -0.32 23.36
N GLU A 149 -16.65 0.14 22.96
CA GLU A 149 -16.31 0.59 21.62
C GLU A 149 -15.95 -0.54 20.64
N ILE A 150 -15.69 -1.74 21.15
CA ILE A 150 -15.28 -2.92 20.40
C ILE A 150 -16.52 -3.81 20.22
N GLY A 151 -16.95 -4.01 18.98
CA GLY A 151 -18.10 -4.85 18.63
C GLY A 151 -17.72 -6.28 18.21
N PRO A 152 -18.71 -7.11 17.87
CA PRO A 152 -18.48 -8.48 17.40
C PRO A 152 -17.72 -8.54 16.06
N ASP A 153 -17.92 -7.55 15.19
CA ASP A 153 -17.25 -7.45 13.89
C ASP A 153 -15.81 -6.89 14.01
N ASP A 154 -15.38 -6.52 15.22
CA ASP A 154 -14.02 -6.00 15.48
C ASP A 154 -13.04 -7.18 15.63
N CYS A 155 -12.74 -7.78 14.47
CA CYS A 155 -11.90 -8.95 14.31
C CYS A 155 -10.91 -8.76 13.14
N TYR A 156 -9.90 -9.63 13.05
CA TYR A 156 -8.94 -9.62 11.95
C TYR A 156 -8.93 -10.94 11.17
N VAL A 157 -8.49 -10.87 9.91
CA VAL A 157 -8.33 -12.02 9.00
C VAL A 157 -6.84 -12.18 8.66
N GLY A 158 -6.38 -13.42 8.49
CA GLY A 158 -4.99 -13.72 8.14
C GLY A 158 -4.04 -13.30 9.26
N ASP A 159 -3.03 -12.50 8.90
CA ASP A 159 -2.05 -11.90 9.80
C ASP A 159 -2.56 -10.61 10.48
N GLY A 160 -3.68 -10.06 10.02
CA GLY A 160 -4.25 -8.81 10.51
C GLY A 160 -3.59 -7.54 9.96
N HIS A 161 -2.82 -7.61 8.88
CA HIS A 161 -2.29 -6.44 8.18
C HIS A 161 -3.40 -5.44 7.78
N SER A 162 -4.55 -5.95 7.34
CA SER A 162 -5.73 -5.15 6.96
C SER A 162 -6.62 -4.75 8.14
N TYR A 163 -6.28 -5.12 9.38
CA TYR A 163 -7.10 -4.81 10.55
C TYR A 163 -7.21 -3.30 10.79
N ARG A 164 -8.43 -2.77 10.87
CA ARG A 164 -8.71 -1.34 11.11
C ARG A 164 -9.69 -1.10 12.26
N GLY A 165 -9.87 -2.10 13.14
CA GLY A 165 -10.73 -2.00 14.31
C GLY A 165 -10.16 -1.13 15.44
N LYS A 166 -10.83 -1.16 16.60
CA LYS A 166 -10.63 -0.23 17.73
C LYS A 166 -10.00 -0.87 18.97
N VAL A 167 -9.57 -2.14 18.89
CA VAL A 167 -8.85 -2.78 20.00
C VAL A 167 -7.59 -1.98 20.33
N SER A 168 -7.39 -1.66 21.60
CA SER A 168 -6.29 -0.83 22.12
C SER A 168 -5.64 -1.44 23.38
N ARG A 169 -5.77 -2.76 23.55
CA ARG A 169 -5.19 -3.51 24.66
C ARG A 169 -4.46 -4.75 24.17
N THR A 170 -3.38 -5.06 24.87
CA THR A 170 -2.60 -6.27 24.65
C THR A 170 -3.29 -7.48 25.26
N VAL A 171 -2.82 -8.69 24.91
CA VAL A 171 -3.27 -9.94 25.53
C VAL A 171 -3.09 -9.91 27.05
N THR A 172 -2.03 -9.26 27.53
CA THR A 172 -1.75 -9.07 28.97
C THR A 172 -2.55 -7.91 29.59
N GLN A 173 -3.50 -7.32 28.86
CA GLN A 173 -4.34 -6.19 29.25
C GLN A 173 -3.59 -4.85 29.41
N ASN A 174 -2.35 -4.74 28.95
CA ASN A 174 -1.65 -3.45 28.92
C ASN A 174 -2.30 -2.51 27.89
N PRO A 175 -2.48 -1.22 28.22
CA PRO A 175 -3.00 -0.24 27.27
C PRO A 175 -1.95 0.08 26.21
N CYS A 176 -2.37 0.10 24.95
CA CYS A 176 -1.53 0.53 23.84
C CYS A 176 -1.21 2.02 23.92
N LEU A 177 0.03 2.36 23.59
CA LEU A 177 0.47 3.72 23.34
C LEU A 177 -0.12 4.24 22.03
N HIS A 178 -0.39 5.54 21.99
CA HIS A 178 -0.69 6.22 20.74
C HIS A 178 0.50 6.16 19.79
N TRP A 179 0.25 5.91 18.50
CA TRP A 179 1.29 5.84 17.48
C TRP A 179 2.03 7.17 17.24
N ASN A 180 1.48 8.26 17.73
CA ASN A 180 2.07 9.59 17.72
C ASN A 180 2.56 10.07 19.10
N SER A 181 2.76 9.11 20.01
CA SER A 181 3.42 9.37 21.28
C SER A 181 4.84 9.85 21.06
N HIS A 182 5.26 10.84 21.86
CA HIS A 182 6.64 11.32 21.87
C HIS A 182 7.67 10.24 22.25
N LEU A 183 7.23 9.11 22.81
CA LEU A 183 8.08 7.96 23.14
C LEU A 183 8.43 7.09 21.93
N LEU A 184 7.73 7.27 20.80
CA LEU A 184 7.91 6.46 19.59
C LEU A 184 8.72 7.18 18.50
N LEU A 185 9.25 8.37 18.78
CA LEU A 185 9.98 9.18 17.79
C LEU A 185 11.28 8.51 17.29
N GLN A 186 11.78 7.51 17.99
CA GLN A 186 12.97 6.72 17.61
C GLN A 186 12.61 5.32 17.10
N GLU A 187 11.34 4.93 17.14
CA GLU A 187 10.89 3.62 16.70
C GLU A 187 10.60 3.63 15.19
N ASN A 188 10.83 2.48 14.53
CA ASN A 188 10.63 2.33 13.09
C ASN A 188 9.16 2.50 12.66
N TYR A 189 8.23 2.13 13.56
CA TYR A 189 6.79 2.20 13.30
C TYR A 189 6.14 3.24 14.22
N ASN A 190 5.78 4.38 13.64
CA ASN A 190 5.12 5.48 14.33
C ASN A 190 4.26 6.29 13.33
N MET A 191 3.44 7.25 13.78
CA MET A 191 2.56 8.00 12.86
C MET A 191 3.29 8.84 11.81
N PHE A 192 4.58 9.15 12.03
CA PHE A 192 5.34 10.08 11.21
C PHE A 192 5.98 9.37 10.01
N MET A 193 6.12 8.05 10.03
CA MET A 193 6.62 7.31 8.86
C MET A 193 5.80 7.63 7.60
N GLU A 194 6.47 7.67 6.45
CA GLU A 194 5.88 8.10 5.16
C GLU A 194 4.59 7.34 4.82
N ASP A 195 4.55 6.04 5.14
CA ASP A 195 3.44 5.13 4.84
C ASP A 195 2.51 4.85 6.04
N ALA A 196 2.52 5.68 7.08
CA ALA A 196 1.70 5.45 8.28
C ALA A 196 0.21 5.22 7.94
N GLU A 197 -0.32 6.00 7.01
CA GLU A 197 -1.73 5.93 6.59
C GLU A 197 -2.07 4.58 5.94
N THR A 198 -1.17 4.01 5.12
CA THR A 198 -1.41 2.73 4.45
C THR A 198 -1.51 1.58 5.45
N HIS A 199 -0.70 1.63 6.52
CA HIS A 199 -0.75 0.70 7.64
C HIS A 199 -1.89 0.99 8.64
N GLY A 200 -2.70 2.02 8.40
CA GLY A 200 -3.76 2.45 9.31
C GLY A 200 -3.25 3.01 10.63
N ILE A 201 -2.01 3.50 10.64
CA ILE A 201 -1.38 4.18 11.76
C ILE A 201 -1.74 5.67 11.66
N ALA A 202 -2.36 6.21 12.72
CA ALA A 202 -2.78 7.60 12.78
C ALA A 202 -2.73 8.11 14.23
N GLU A 203 -3.38 9.24 14.52
CA GLU A 203 -3.45 9.83 15.86
C GLU A 203 -4.36 9.07 16.85
N HIS A 204 -4.19 7.76 16.95
CA HIS A 204 -4.90 6.85 17.84
C HIS A 204 -3.94 5.80 18.43
N ASN A 205 -4.44 4.96 19.33
CA ASN A 205 -3.69 3.87 19.96
C ASN A 205 -4.26 2.48 19.63
N PHE A 206 -5.01 2.36 18.52
CA PHE A 206 -5.53 1.07 18.08
C PHE A 206 -4.42 0.17 17.55
N CYS A 207 -4.55 -1.13 17.81
CA CYS A 207 -3.63 -2.17 17.37
C CYS A 207 -3.55 -2.25 15.84
N ARG A 208 -2.35 -2.45 15.30
CA ARG A 208 -2.09 -2.58 13.87
C ARG A 208 -1.03 -3.64 13.64
N ASN A 209 -0.88 -4.05 12.38
CA ASN A 209 0.18 -4.96 11.96
C ASN A 209 0.91 -4.34 10.75
N PRO A 210 1.72 -3.30 10.96
CA PRO A 210 2.39 -2.59 9.87
C PRO A 210 3.55 -3.38 9.23
N ASP A 211 4.09 -4.36 9.93
CA ASP A 211 5.26 -5.16 9.56
C ASP A 211 4.90 -6.54 8.97
N GLY A 212 3.62 -6.91 8.98
CA GLY A 212 3.19 -8.22 8.49
C GLY A 212 3.59 -9.37 9.42
N ASP A 213 3.73 -9.11 10.72
CA ASP A 213 3.90 -10.14 11.75
C ASP A 213 2.64 -11.03 11.83
N HIS A 214 2.65 -12.08 12.63
CA HIS A 214 1.56 -13.05 12.75
C HIS A 214 0.23 -12.48 13.26
N LYS A 215 0.24 -11.34 13.97
CA LYS A 215 -0.94 -10.79 14.62
C LYS A 215 -0.81 -9.27 14.85
N PRO A 216 -1.92 -8.50 14.88
CA PRO A 216 -1.87 -7.10 15.30
C PRO A 216 -1.24 -6.91 16.69
N TRP A 217 -0.41 -5.88 16.80
CA TRP A 217 0.33 -5.52 17.99
C TRP A 217 0.30 -4.01 18.21
N CYS A 218 0.84 -3.59 19.35
CA CYS A 218 1.05 -2.18 19.67
C CYS A 218 2.23 -2.00 20.63
N PHE A 219 2.73 -0.77 20.71
CA PHE A 219 3.69 -0.40 21.74
C PHE A 219 3.01 -0.22 23.10
N VAL A 220 3.69 -0.60 24.16
CA VAL A 220 3.31 -0.39 25.55
C VAL A 220 4.42 0.31 26.31
N LYS A 221 4.02 1.19 27.22
CA LYS A 221 4.94 1.95 28.06
C LYS A 221 5.52 1.05 29.15
N VAL A 222 6.85 0.93 29.21
CA VAL A 222 7.54 0.24 30.31
C VAL A 222 7.85 1.24 31.43
N ASN A 223 8.42 2.39 31.08
CA ASN A 223 8.69 3.49 32.00
C ASN A 223 8.59 4.84 31.26
N SER A 224 9.10 5.92 31.83
CA SER A 224 9.02 7.26 31.22
C SER A 224 9.76 7.42 29.89
N GLU A 225 10.71 6.54 29.57
CA GLU A 225 11.61 6.68 28.40
C GLU A 225 11.69 5.43 27.54
N LYS A 226 11.24 4.28 28.05
CA LYS A 226 11.31 2.98 27.38
C LYS A 226 9.94 2.46 27.02
N VAL A 227 9.86 1.94 25.81
CA VAL A 227 8.71 1.21 25.29
C VAL A 227 9.14 -0.23 24.97
N LYS A 228 8.14 -1.10 24.88
CA LYS A 228 8.26 -2.43 24.26
C LYS A 228 7.00 -2.65 23.44
N TRP A 229 6.98 -3.68 22.59
CA TRP A 229 5.77 -4.06 21.87
C TRP A 229 5.18 -5.35 22.45
N GLU A 230 3.87 -5.54 22.27
CA GLU A 230 3.13 -6.74 22.65
C GLU A 230 1.98 -7.00 21.67
N TYR A 231 1.63 -8.27 21.47
CA TYR A 231 0.45 -8.64 20.67
C TYR A 231 -0.85 -8.20 21.33
N CYS A 232 -1.80 -7.83 20.47
CA CYS A 232 -3.10 -7.34 20.87
C CYS A 232 -4.14 -8.43 21.10
N ASP A 233 -5.11 -8.11 21.97
CA ASP A 233 -6.28 -8.95 22.24
C ASP A 233 -7.38 -8.72 21.18
N VAL A 234 -7.00 -8.88 19.91
CA VAL A 234 -7.90 -8.88 18.77
C VAL A 234 -8.35 -10.30 18.48
N SER A 235 -9.65 -10.49 18.24
CA SER A 235 -10.24 -11.77 17.87
C SER A 235 -10.01 -12.05 16.38
N VAL A 236 -9.80 -13.32 16.03
CA VAL A 236 -9.82 -13.76 14.63
C VAL A 236 -11.27 -13.78 14.15
N CYS A 237 -11.54 -13.28 12.94
CA CYS A 237 -12.89 -13.35 12.40
C CYS A 237 -13.29 -14.82 12.19
N PRO A 238 -14.55 -15.18 12.48
CA PRO A 238 -15.06 -16.50 12.10
C PRO A 238 -14.83 -16.72 10.60
N ALA A 239 -14.28 -17.88 10.24
CA ALA A 239 -14.31 -18.27 8.85
C ALA A 239 -15.78 -18.29 8.40
N PRO A 240 -16.12 -17.81 7.20
CA PRO A 240 -17.46 -17.98 6.70
C PRO A 240 -17.77 -19.47 6.72
N ASP A 241 -18.86 -19.85 7.41
CA ASP A 241 -19.41 -21.20 7.36
C ASP A 241 -19.81 -21.47 5.91
N THR A 242 -18.90 -22.00 5.10
CA THR A 242 -19.28 -22.72 3.90
C THR A 242 -19.85 -24.06 4.37
N PRO A 243 -21.15 -24.33 4.16
CA PRO A 243 -21.57 -25.72 4.12
C PRO A 243 -20.74 -26.36 3.00
N ASP A 244 -20.03 -27.45 3.29
CA ASP A 244 -19.50 -28.33 2.27
C ASP A 244 -20.60 -28.57 1.21
N PRO A 245 -20.47 -28.06 -0.02
CA PRO A 245 -21.26 -28.60 -1.10
C PRO A 245 -20.57 -29.93 -1.41
N ALA A 246 -21.13 -31.01 -0.86
CA ALA A 246 -20.89 -32.34 -1.38
C ALA A 246 -21.00 -32.29 -2.91
N GLY A 247 -19.87 -32.56 -3.58
CA GLY A 247 -19.82 -32.81 -5.02
C GLY A 247 -19.91 -31.59 -5.93
N SER A 248 -18.84 -30.81 -6.04
CA SER A 248 -18.49 -30.19 -7.32
C SER A 248 -17.11 -30.66 -7.73
N LEU A 249 -17.06 -31.28 -8.91
CA LEU A 249 -15.88 -31.87 -9.54
C LEU A 249 -14.66 -30.95 -9.39
N LEU A 250 -13.71 -31.36 -8.54
CA LEU A 250 -12.34 -30.92 -8.61
C LEU A 250 -11.80 -31.41 -9.97
N GLU A 251 -11.78 -30.53 -10.96
CA GLU A 251 -10.75 -30.67 -11.99
C GLU A 251 -9.40 -30.51 -11.28
N PRO A 252 -8.43 -31.40 -11.52
CA PRO A 252 -7.15 -31.34 -10.86
C PRO A 252 -6.48 -30.02 -11.22
N ALA A 253 -6.17 -29.21 -10.20
CA ALA A 253 -5.26 -28.10 -10.35
C ALA A 253 -3.95 -28.65 -10.91
N VAL A 254 -3.67 -28.34 -12.18
CA VAL A 254 -2.39 -28.63 -12.79
C VAL A 254 -1.36 -27.77 -12.04
N GLU A 255 -0.62 -28.39 -11.12
CA GLU A 255 0.56 -27.76 -10.53
C GLU A 255 1.58 -27.53 -11.65
N LEU A 256 1.58 -26.31 -12.19
CA LEU A 256 2.57 -25.85 -13.15
C LEU A 256 3.88 -25.58 -12.39
N PRO A 257 4.97 -26.33 -12.65
CA PRO A 257 6.23 -26.13 -11.93
C PRO A 257 6.78 -24.73 -12.22
N GLY A 258 6.92 -23.92 -11.17
CA GLY A 258 7.50 -22.57 -11.22
C GLY A 258 6.58 -21.42 -10.79
N PHE A 259 5.28 -21.66 -10.56
CA PHE A 259 4.30 -20.60 -10.26
C PHE A 259 3.67 -20.71 -8.85
N ASN A 260 4.48 -21.06 -7.84
CA ASN A 260 3.98 -21.32 -6.47
C ASN A 260 3.80 -20.06 -5.60
N SER A 261 4.05 -18.86 -6.16
CA SER A 261 3.90 -17.59 -5.45
C SER A 261 3.38 -16.49 -6.37
N CYS A 262 2.43 -15.69 -5.88
CA CYS A 262 1.93 -14.49 -6.54
C CYS A 262 2.33 -13.23 -5.77
N GLY A 263 2.27 -12.06 -6.41
CA GLY A 263 2.45 -10.76 -5.74
C GLY A 263 3.89 -10.38 -5.35
N LYS A 264 4.89 -11.18 -5.72
CA LYS A 264 6.31 -10.87 -5.50
C LYS A 264 6.94 -10.33 -6.79
N THR A 265 7.68 -9.23 -6.69
CA THR A 265 8.45 -8.65 -7.80
C THR A 265 9.91 -9.10 -7.72
N GLU A 266 10.55 -9.36 -8.85
CA GLU A 266 12.00 -9.71 -8.88
C GLU A 266 12.91 -8.53 -8.51
N ILE A 267 12.36 -7.32 -8.49
CA ILE A 267 13.05 -6.10 -8.06
C ILE A 267 12.79 -5.93 -6.57
N ALA A 268 13.87 -6.00 -5.78
CA ALA A 268 13.86 -5.74 -4.35
C ALA A 268 13.20 -4.39 -4.03
N GLU A 269 12.40 -4.41 -2.97
CA GLU A 269 11.60 -3.32 -2.41
C GLU A 269 12.28 -1.94 -2.49
N HIS A 270 11.57 -0.95 -3.05
CA HIS A 270 11.85 0.46 -2.80
C HIS A 270 10.54 1.27 -2.71
N THR A 271 10.39 1.91 -1.55
CA THR A 271 9.55 3.05 -1.14
C THR A 271 8.71 3.71 -2.24
N VAL A 272 7.39 3.65 -2.11
CA VAL A 272 6.46 4.44 -2.94
C VAL A 272 6.23 5.80 -2.28
N LYS A 273 6.92 6.83 -2.78
CA LYS A 273 6.63 8.22 -2.40
C LYS A 273 5.31 8.70 -3.01
N ARG A 274 4.60 9.55 -2.28
CA ARG A 274 3.31 10.18 -2.66
C ARG A 274 3.33 10.74 -4.08
N ILE A 275 2.32 10.37 -4.89
CA ILE A 275 2.22 10.68 -6.32
C ILE A 275 1.28 11.89 -6.54
N TYR A 276 1.79 12.93 -7.20
CA TYR A 276 0.98 13.86 -8.01
C TYR A 276 1.38 13.68 -9.48
N GLY A 277 0.43 13.33 -10.35
CA GLY A 277 0.66 13.21 -11.81
C GLY A 277 1.18 11.87 -12.34
N GLY A 278 1.43 10.88 -11.48
CA GLY A 278 2.00 9.58 -11.88
C GLY A 278 3.51 9.63 -12.12
N PHE A 279 4.21 8.53 -11.85
CA PHE A 279 5.60 8.34 -12.30
C PHE A 279 5.62 7.26 -13.38
N LYS A 280 6.51 7.38 -14.38
CA LYS A 280 6.75 6.30 -15.34
C LYS A 280 7.28 5.08 -14.56
N SER A 281 6.58 3.95 -14.64
CA SER A 281 7.01 2.71 -13.99
C SER A 281 8.34 2.24 -14.58
N THR A 282 9.20 1.64 -13.74
CA THR A 282 10.37 0.91 -14.21
C THR A 282 9.97 -0.45 -14.75
N ALA A 283 10.80 -0.98 -15.67
CA ALA A 283 10.68 -2.33 -16.20
C ALA A 283 10.52 -3.38 -15.10
N GLY A 284 9.57 -4.32 -15.26
CA GLY A 284 9.39 -5.44 -14.34
C GLY A 284 8.87 -5.09 -12.95
N LYS A 285 8.58 -3.81 -12.65
CA LYS A 285 8.04 -3.39 -11.33
C LYS A 285 6.61 -3.87 -11.09
N HIS A 286 5.81 -4.00 -12.15
CA HIS A 286 4.44 -4.50 -12.09
C HIS A 286 4.28 -5.64 -13.10
N PRO A 287 4.86 -6.82 -12.83
CA PRO A 287 4.93 -7.90 -13.81
C PRO A 287 3.55 -8.51 -14.12
N TRP A 288 2.57 -8.31 -13.25
CA TRP A 288 1.18 -8.71 -13.46
C TRP A 288 0.34 -7.69 -14.25
N GLN A 289 0.89 -6.53 -14.60
CA GLN A 289 0.16 -5.52 -15.37
C GLN A 289 -0.14 -6.04 -16.78
N VAL A 290 -1.42 -5.98 -17.17
CA VAL A 290 -1.89 -6.37 -18.50
C VAL A 290 -2.32 -5.14 -19.29
N SER A 291 -1.94 -5.12 -20.57
CA SER A 291 -2.47 -4.21 -21.59
C SER A 291 -3.45 -4.98 -22.48
N LEU A 292 -4.72 -4.58 -22.48
CA LEU A 292 -5.73 -5.10 -23.41
C LEU A 292 -5.69 -4.25 -24.69
N GLN A 293 -5.41 -4.92 -25.80
CA GLN A 293 -5.30 -4.29 -27.12
C GLN A 293 -6.33 -4.88 -28.09
N THR A 294 -6.86 -4.03 -28.97
CA THR A 294 -7.81 -4.43 -30.01
C THR A 294 -7.30 -4.11 -31.41
N SER A 295 -7.64 -4.95 -32.38
CA SER A 295 -7.39 -4.67 -33.81
C SER A 295 -8.50 -3.84 -34.46
N LEU A 296 -9.57 -3.50 -33.74
CA LEU A 296 -10.67 -2.67 -34.25
C LEU A 296 -10.38 -1.17 -34.04
N PRO A 297 -10.82 -0.29 -34.96
CA PRO A 297 -10.71 1.16 -34.76
C PRO A 297 -11.62 1.61 -33.61
N LEU A 298 -11.03 2.20 -32.58
CA LEU A 298 -11.74 2.79 -31.45
C LEU A 298 -11.95 4.30 -31.65
N THR A 299 -12.98 4.84 -31.00
CA THR A 299 -13.31 6.28 -31.02
C THR A 299 -12.28 7.14 -30.30
N THR A 300 -11.49 6.56 -29.38
CA THR A 300 -10.36 7.21 -28.69
C THR A 300 -9.05 6.59 -29.19
N SER A 301 -8.18 7.39 -29.81
CA SER A 301 -6.92 6.91 -30.39
C SER A 301 -5.81 6.79 -29.33
N MET A 302 -5.67 5.59 -28.80
CA MET A 302 -4.48 5.19 -28.04
C MET A 302 -3.49 4.46 -28.96
N PRO A 303 -2.17 4.58 -28.73
CA PRO A 303 -1.18 3.91 -29.56
C PRO A 303 -1.29 2.38 -29.44
N GLN A 304 -1.04 1.69 -30.56
CA GLN A 304 -1.11 0.23 -30.71
C GLN A 304 -2.46 -0.42 -30.32
N GLY A 305 -3.56 0.33 -30.33
CA GLY A 305 -4.90 -0.22 -30.08
C GLY A 305 -5.15 -0.62 -28.62
N HIS A 306 -4.31 -0.17 -27.68
CA HIS A 306 -4.57 -0.29 -26.24
C HIS A 306 -5.88 0.42 -25.85
N PHE A 307 -6.70 -0.19 -25.01
CA PHE A 307 -7.96 0.43 -24.59
C PHE A 307 -8.35 0.17 -23.14
N CYS A 308 -7.84 -0.91 -22.53
CA CYS A 308 -8.11 -1.22 -21.13
C CYS A 308 -6.89 -1.85 -20.44
N GLY A 309 -6.88 -1.77 -19.12
CA GLY A 309 -5.95 -2.49 -18.26
C GLY A 309 -6.51 -3.82 -17.75
N GLY A 310 -5.64 -4.64 -17.16
CA GLY A 310 -6.02 -5.85 -16.44
C GLY A 310 -4.91 -6.32 -15.52
N ALA A 311 -5.15 -7.41 -14.81
CA ALA A 311 -4.17 -8.04 -13.92
C ALA A 311 -4.05 -9.54 -14.21
N LEU A 312 -2.83 -10.03 -14.38
CA LEU A 312 -2.53 -11.47 -14.44
C LEU A 312 -2.67 -12.07 -13.03
N ILE A 313 -3.62 -12.98 -12.85
CA ILE A 313 -3.92 -13.61 -11.55
C ILE A 313 -3.47 -15.08 -11.50
N HIS A 314 -3.22 -15.68 -12.66
CA HIS A 314 -2.70 -17.03 -12.84
C HIS A 314 -2.08 -17.13 -14.25
N PRO A 315 -1.15 -18.05 -14.53
CA PRO A 315 -0.49 -18.17 -15.85
C PRO A 315 -1.43 -18.11 -17.07
N CYS A 316 -2.63 -18.68 -16.96
CA CYS A 316 -3.62 -18.68 -18.03
C CYS A 316 -4.80 -17.74 -17.78
N TRP A 317 -4.81 -16.95 -16.70
CA TRP A 317 -5.98 -16.15 -16.31
C TRP A 317 -5.63 -14.69 -16.02
N VAL A 318 -6.38 -13.81 -16.66
CA VAL A 318 -6.36 -12.36 -16.45
C VAL A 318 -7.69 -11.92 -15.81
N LEU A 319 -7.67 -10.82 -15.07
CA LEU A 319 -8.84 -10.14 -14.52
C LEU A 319 -8.93 -8.73 -15.12
N THR A 320 -10.13 -8.31 -15.53
CA THR A 320 -10.40 -6.94 -16.02
C THR A 320 -11.84 -6.54 -15.72
N ALA A 321 -12.19 -5.27 -15.98
CA ALA A 321 -13.54 -4.75 -15.82
C ALA A 321 -14.48 -5.26 -16.92
N ALA A 322 -15.78 -5.39 -16.62
CA ALA A 322 -16.75 -5.97 -17.54
C ALA A 322 -16.95 -5.11 -18.79
N HIS A 323 -16.95 -3.79 -18.64
CA HIS A 323 -17.07 -2.85 -19.74
C HIS A 323 -15.90 -2.94 -20.75
N CYS A 324 -14.76 -3.49 -20.35
CA CYS A 324 -13.61 -3.74 -21.24
C CYS A 324 -13.80 -4.97 -22.15
N THR A 325 -14.92 -5.69 -22.04
CA THR A 325 -15.12 -7.00 -22.68
C THR A 325 -16.27 -7.03 -23.68
N ASP A 326 -16.74 -5.88 -24.14
CA ASP A 326 -17.74 -5.78 -25.21
C ASP A 326 -17.16 -6.00 -26.62
N ILE A 327 -15.85 -6.24 -26.68
CA ILE A 327 -15.12 -6.59 -27.91
C ILE A 327 -15.04 -8.12 -28.04
N SER A 328 -15.28 -8.63 -29.25
CA SER A 328 -15.14 -10.05 -29.56
C SER A 328 -13.71 -10.56 -29.31
N THR A 329 -13.58 -11.76 -28.74
CA THR A 329 -12.29 -12.41 -28.44
C THR A 329 -11.35 -12.49 -29.64
N ARG A 330 -11.88 -12.58 -30.87
CA ARG A 330 -11.07 -12.62 -32.12
C ARG A 330 -10.26 -11.36 -32.37
N HIS A 331 -10.73 -10.22 -31.86
CA HIS A 331 -10.09 -8.93 -32.05
C HIS A 331 -9.30 -8.50 -30.82
N LEU A 332 -9.34 -9.29 -29.75
CA LEU A 332 -8.74 -8.95 -28.47
C LEU A 332 -7.40 -9.65 -28.28
N LYS A 333 -6.44 -8.91 -27.75
CA LYS A 333 -5.11 -9.39 -27.40
C LYS A 333 -4.75 -8.93 -25.99
N VAL A 334 -4.06 -9.81 -25.29
CA VAL A 334 -3.48 -9.57 -23.96
C VAL A 334 -1.98 -9.40 -24.15
N VAL A 335 -1.44 -8.25 -23.77
CA VAL A 335 0.00 -7.99 -23.81
C VAL A 335 0.53 -7.86 -22.38
N LEU A 336 1.56 -8.65 -22.07
CA LEU A 336 2.26 -8.68 -20.79
C LEU A 336 3.68 -8.15 -20.94
N GLY A 337 4.17 -7.45 -19.91
CA GLY A 337 5.53 -6.93 -19.87
C GLY A 337 5.80 -5.66 -20.66
N ASP A 338 4.79 -5.11 -21.34
CA ASP A 338 4.87 -3.86 -22.11
C ASP A 338 4.99 -2.63 -21.19
N GLN A 339 5.95 -1.75 -21.49
CA GLN A 339 6.17 -0.49 -20.76
C GLN A 339 5.99 0.76 -21.61
N ASP A 340 5.95 0.62 -22.92
CA ASP A 340 5.88 1.75 -23.84
C ASP A 340 4.96 1.42 -25.01
N LEU A 341 3.68 1.77 -24.83
CA LEU A 341 2.61 1.57 -25.81
C LEU A 341 2.90 2.15 -27.21
N LYS A 342 3.98 2.93 -27.42
CA LYS A 342 4.36 3.49 -28.72
C LYS A 342 5.34 2.63 -29.51
N LYS A 343 6.04 1.68 -28.88
CA LYS A 343 6.99 0.77 -29.53
C LYS A 343 6.75 -0.66 -29.07
N THR A 344 7.23 -1.65 -29.81
CA THR A 344 7.20 -3.05 -29.35
C THR A 344 8.54 -3.37 -28.71
N GLU A 345 8.52 -3.93 -27.52
CA GLU A 345 9.70 -4.31 -26.75
C GLU A 345 9.98 -5.82 -26.84
N SER A 346 11.26 -6.20 -26.82
CA SER A 346 11.69 -7.59 -27.05
C SER A 346 11.28 -8.59 -25.96
N HIS A 347 10.84 -8.10 -24.81
CA HIS A 347 10.43 -8.89 -23.65
C HIS A 347 8.90 -8.95 -23.48
N GLU A 348 8.15 -8.31 -24.38
CA GLU A 348 6.70 -8.35 -24.40
C GLU A 348 6.20 -9.72 -24.83
N GLN A 349 5.15 -10.19 -24.16
CA GLN A 349 4.46 -11.42 -24.53
C GLN A 349 3.02 -11.09 -24.91
N THR A 350 2.64 -11.47 -26.13
CA THR A 350 1.28 -11.25 -26.64
C THR A 350 0.53 -12.56 -26.73
N PHE A 351 -0.60 -12.63 -26.04
CA PHE A 351 -1.48 -13.79 -26.02
C PHE A 351 -2.82 -13.46 -26.68
N ARG A 352 -3.37 -14.47 -27.36
CA ARG A 352 -4.74 -14.42 -27.84
C ARG A 352 -5.67 -14.80 -26.72
N VAL A 353 -6.87 -14.26 -26.82
CA VAL A 353 -7.94 -14.57 -25.89
C VAL A 353 -8.78 -15.72 -26.42
N GLU A 354 -8.93 -16.78 -25.62
CA GLU A 354 -9.79 -17.90 -25.97
C GLU A 354 -11.25 -17.64 -25.58
N LYS A 355 -11.51 -17.22 -24.34
CA LYS A 355 -12.85 -17.12 -23.77
C LYS A 355 -13.01 -15.94 -22.80
N ILE A 356 -14.19 -15.31 -22.83
CA ILE A 356 -14.65 -14.30 -21.85
C ILE A 356 -15.67 -14.96 -20.92
N LEU A 357 -15.50 -14.77 -19.61
CA LEU A 357 -16.48 -15.17 -18.60
C LEU A 357 -17.05 -13.95 -17.88
N LYS A 358 -18.17 -13.39 -18.34
CA LYS A 358 -18.84 -12.26 -17.67
C LYS A 358 -19.65 -12.72 -16.46
N TYR A 359 -19.65 -11.95 -15.37
CA TYR A 359 -20.51 -12.23 -14.20
C TYR A 359 -22.00 -12.06 -14.54
N SER A 360 -22.85 -12.95 -14.03
CA SER A 360 -24.27 -13.03 -14.38
C SER A 360 -25.14 -11.90 -13.83
N GLN A 361 -24.65 -11.08 -12.89
CA GLN A 361 -25.37 -9.93 -12.30
C GLN A 361 -24.75 -8.57 -12.69
N TYR A 362 -23.97 -8.51 -13.78
CA TYR A 362 -23.58 -7.22 -14.37
C TYR A 362 -24.83 -6.53 -14.92
N LEU A 363 -25.10 -5.31 -14.41
CA LEU A 363 -26.22 -4.48 -14.85
C LEU A 363 -25.68 -3.10 -15.17
N GLU A 364 -25.77 -2.71 -16.43
CA GLU A 364 -25.48 -1.36 -16.90
C GLU A 364 -26.81 -0.63 -17.04
N LYS A 365 -27.05 0.33 -16.15
CA LYS A 365 -28.26 1.16 -16.18
C LYS A 365 -27.85 2.62 -16.07
N ASP A 366 -28.33 3.45 -16.99
CA ASP A 366 -28.09 4.90 -17.03
C ASP A 366 -26.59 5.28 -17.03
N GLU A 367 -25.75 4.57 -17.80
CA GLU A 367 -24.28 4.78 -17.90
C GLU A 367 -23.50 4.61 -16.57
N ILE A 368 -24.12 4.05 -15.53
CA ILE A 368 -23.50 3.75 -14.25
C ILE A 368 -23.31 2.23 -14.14
N PRO A 369 -22.08 1.71 -14.15
CA PRO A 369 -21.84 0.28 -14.09
C PRO A 369 -22.03 -0.24 -12.65
N HIS A 370 -23.02 -1.12 -12.45
CA HIS A 370 -23.22 -1.83 -11.19
C HIS A 370 -22.62 -3.24 -11.27
N ASN A 371 -21.91 -3.67 -10.22
CA ASN A 371 -21.11 -4.90 -10.19
C ASN A 371 -19.99 -4.95 -11.25
N ASP A 372 -19.37 -3.81 -11.57
CA ASP A 372 -18.23 -3.72 -12.49
C ASP A 372 -17.01 -4.52 -11.98
N ILE A 373 -16.92 -4.73 -10.66
CA ILE A 373 -16.07 -5.71 -9.98
C ILE A 373 -16.86 -6.28 -8.80
N GLY A 374 -17.51 -7.42 -8.98
CA GLY A 374 -18.39 -8.06 -7.98
C GLY A 374 -17.66 -8.78 -6.84
N LYS A 375 -18.32 -8.87 -5.68
CA LYS A 375 -17.89 -9.62 -4.48
C LYS A 375 -18.04 -11.13 -4.75
N TYR A 376 -16.97 -11.88 -4.46
CA TYR A 376 -16.76 -13.33 -4.56
C TYR A 376 -17.97 -14.23 -4.93
N PRO A 377 -17.81 -15.17 -5.89
CA PRO A 377 -16.58 -15.47 -6.62
C PRO A 377 -16.28 -14.39 -7.69
N PRO A 378 -15.01 -14.01 -7.90
CA PRO A 378 -14.67 -13.03 -8.92
C PRO A 378 -15.02 -13.62 -10.28
N SER A 379 -15.71 -12.89 -11.13
CA SER A 379 -15.88 -13.31 -12.53
C SER A 379 -15.63 -12.14 -13.44
N LEU A 380 -14.36 -12.01 -13.84
CA LEU A 380 -13.96 -12.06 -15.24
C LEU A 380 -12.61 -12.76 -15.31
N LEU A 381 -12.63 -13.99 -15.81
CA LEU A 381 -11.49 -14.91 -15.86
C LEU A 381 -11.27 -15.27 -17.34
N TRP A 382 -10.13 -14.90 -17.93
CA TRP A 382 -9.77 -15.31 -19.30
C TRP A 382 -9.07 -16.66 -19.31
N VAL A 383 -9.22 -17.47 -20.37
CA VAL A 383 -8.31 -18.59 -20.64
C VAL A 383 -7.34 -18.13 -21.75
N LEU A 384 -6.05 -18.09 -21.44
CA LEU A 384 -4.96 -17.85 -22.40
C LEU A 384 -4.47 -19.19 -22.95
N SER A 385 -4.40 -19.31 -24.28
CA SER A 385 -3.80 -20.45 -25.00
C SER A 385 -2.38 -20.16 -25.44
#